data_AF-A0A2V5RYK2-F1
#
_entry.id   AF-A0A2V5RYK2-F1
#
_cell.length_a   1.000
_cell.length_b   1.000
_cell.length_c   1.000
_cell.angle_alpha   90.00
_cell.angle_beta   90.00
_cell.angle_gamma   90.00
#
_symmetry.space_group_name_H-M   'P 1'
#
loop_
_entity.id
_entity.type
_entity.pdbx_description
1 polymer ?
#
loop_
_entity_poly.entity_id
_entity_poly.type
_entity_poly.pdbx_seq_one_letter_code
_entity_poly.pdbx_strand_id
1 'polypeptide(L)'
;MAFSAYPAPDGTYGALIQLDEHGRVVLDTLSIERRSSFLFVFIDGRFITELQIDKRVSDGKIYIPSGLTAADIDLMKKDWRLIGERKHQSR
;
A
#
# COMPACT_ATOMS: atom_id res chain seq x y z
N MET A 1 -2.87 6.01 -8.05
CA MET A 1 -2.86 5.12 -6.87
C MET A 1 -4.23 5.13 -6.18
N ALA A 2 -4.55 4.06 -5.47
CA ALA A 2 -5.73 3.95 -4.62
C ALA A 2 -5.40 3.18 -3.33
N PHE A 3 -6.22 3.29 -2.29
CA PHE A 3 -6.04 2.51 -1.07
C PHE A 3 -7.35 2.17 -0.36
N SER A 4 -7.30 1.19 0.54
CA SER A 4 -8.34 0.92 1.53
C SER A 4 -7.67 0.75 2.88
N ALA A 5 -8.08 1.52 3.88
CA ALA A 5 -7.55 1.44 5.24
C ALA A 5 -8.48 0.66 6.16
N TYR A 6 -7.92 0.02 7.17
CA TYR A 6 -8.66 -0.72 8.20
C TYR A 6 -8.00 -0.53 9.57
N PRO A 7 -8.77 -0.60 10.67
CA PRO A 7 -8.20 -0.54 12.01
C PRO A 7 -7.34 -1.78 12.28
N ALA A 8 -6.17 -1.58 12.88
CA ALA A 8 -5.31 -2.65 13.35
C ALA A 8 -5.50 -2.90 14.86
N PRO A 9 -5.18 -4.10 15.38
CA PRO A 9 -5.36 -4.44 16.79
C PRO A 9 -4.54 -3.59 17.77
N ASP A 10 -3.45 -2.99 17.31
CA ASP A 10 -2.52 -2.16 18.10
C ASP A 10 -2.97 -0.69 18.22
N GLY A 11 -4.18 -0.36 17.76
CA GLY A 11 -4.73 1.00 17.78
C GLY A 11 -4.24 1.88 16.63
N THR A 12 -3.42 1.35 15.72
CA THR A 12 -3.04 2.00 14.47
C THR A 12 -3.95 1.55 13.32
N TYR A 13 -3.59 1.92 12.09
CA TYR A 13 -4.25 1.47 10.87
C TYR A 13 -3.31 0.59 10.05
N GLY A 14 -3.91 -0.39 9.38
CA GLY A 14 -3.31 -1.02 8.22
C GLY A 14 -3.93 -0.49 6.93
N ALA A 15 -3.35 -0.84 5.79
CA ALA A 15 -3.88 -0.45 4.49
C ALA A 15 -3.54 -1.45 3.40
N LEU A 16 -4.50 -1.67 2.50
CA LEU A 16 -4.25 -2.23 1.18
C LEU A 16 -3.98 -1.07 0.21
N ILE A 17 -2.77 -0.99 -0.31
CA ILE A 17 -2.36 0.02 -1.28
C ILE A 17 -2.39 -0.61 -2.67
N GLN A 18 -3.05 0.07 -3.61
CA GLN A 18 -3.03 -0.27 -5.03
C GLN A 18 -2.19 0.75 -5.78
N LEU A 19 -1.05 0.28 -6.29
CA LEU A 19 -0.16 1.06 -7.13
C LEU A 19 -0.84 1.38 -8.48
N ASP A 20 -0.35 2.43 -9.14
CA ASP A 20 -0.72 2.67 -10.52
C ASP A 20 -0.01 1.69 -11.47
N GLU A 21 -0.21 1.86 -12.78
CA GLU A 21 0.34 0.95 -13.78
C GLU A 21 1.87 0.87 -13.72
N HIS A 22 2.55 2.01 -13.55
CA HIS A 22 4.00 2.04 -13.46
C HIS A 22 4.47 1.31 -12.19
N GLY A 23 3.91 1.65 -11.03
CA GLY A 23 4.25 1.01 -9.77
C GLY A 23 3.95 -0.49 -9.75
N ARG A 24 2.86 -0.94 -10.40
CA ARG A 24 2.54 -2.36 -10.56
C ARG A 24 3.65 -3.11 -11.32
N VAL A 25 4.12 -2.56 -12.44
CA VAL A 25 5.18 -3.19 -13.24
C VAL A 25 6.47 -3.26 -12.45
N VAL A 26 6.85 -2.18 -11.75
CA VAL A 26 8.04 -2.16 -10.89
C VAL A 26 7.93 -3.20 -9.77
N LEU A 27 6.78 -3.29 -9.10
CA LEU A 27 6.56 -4.27 -8.04
C LEU A 27 6.62 -5.71 -8.57
N ASP A 28 6.04 -5.96 -9.75
CA ASP A 28 6.08 -7.28 -10.39
C ASP A 28 7.52 -7.73 -10.63
N THR A 29 8.33 -6.89 -11.25
CA THR A 29 9.76 -7.15 -11.49
C THR A 29 10.53 -7.34 -10.19
N LEU A 30 10.41 -6.41 -9.23
CA LEU A 30 11.17 -6.48 -7.97
C LEU A 30 10.81 -7.70 -7.13
N SER A 31 9.54 -8.11 -7.12
CA SER A 31 9.09 -9.28 -6.36
C SER A 31 9.69 -10.61 -6.87
N ILE A 32 10.11 -10.64 -8.14
CA ILE A 32 10.82 -11.79 -8.74
C ILE A 32 12.32 -11.66 -8.45
N GLU A 33 12.92 -10.52 -8.79
CA GLU A 33 14.37 -10.30 -8.73
C GLU A 33 14.91 -10.31 -7.30
N ARG A 34 14.10 -9.85 -6.34
CA ARG A 34 14.48 -9.71 -4.93
C ARG A 34 13.75 -10.72 -4.03
N ARG A 35 13.30 -11.84 -4.59
CA ARG A 35 12.67 -12.91 -3.80
C ARG A 35 13.60 -13.39 -2.68
N SER A 36 13.01 -13.82 -1.56
CA SER A 36 13.71 -14.22 -0.33
C SER A 36 14.49 -13.09 0.35
N SER A 37 14.22 -11.83 -0.02
CA SER A 37 14.69 -10.66 0.71
C SER A 37 13.52 -9.93 1.40
N PHE A 38 13.82 -8.81 2.04
CA PHE A 38 12.84 -8.00 2.77
C PHE A 38 12.61 -6.65 2.10
N LEU A 39 11.35 -6.23 2.07
CA LEU A 39 10.90 -4.90 1.70
C LEU A 39 10.60 -4.11 2.97
N PHE A 40 11.25 -2.97 3.15
CA PHE A 40 11.03 -2.07 4.27
C PHE A 40 10.12 -0.92 3.83
N VAL A 41 9.02 -0.70 4.55
CA VAL A 41 8.05 0.34 4.24
C VAL A 41 8.27 1.54 5.16
N PHE A 42 8.44 2.70 4.55
CA PHE A 42 8.55 3.97 5.22
C PHE A 42 7.43 4.91 4.77
N ILE A 43 6.83 5.63 5.71
CA ILE A 43 5.87 6.71 5.44
C ILE A 43 6.43 7.96 6.10
N ASP A 44 6.65 9.00 5.30
CA ASP A 44 7.28 10.26 5.73
C ASP A 44 8.58 10.06 6.52
N GLY A 45 9.42 9.12 6.08
CA GLY A 45 10.69 8.77 6.71
C GLY A 45 10.59 7.91 7.97
N ARG A 46 9.37 7.63 8.46
CA ARG A 46 9.15 6.74 9.61
C ARG A 46 9.02 5.30 9.13
N PHE A 47 9.79 4.40 9.75
CA PHE A 47 9.64 2.96 9.53
C PHE A 47 8.26 2.48 10.01
N ILE A 48 7.55 1.73 9.17
CA ILE A 48 6.20 1.21 9.44
C ILE A 48 6.23 -0.29 9.64
N THR A 49 6.77 -1.01 8.66
CA THR A 49 6.74 -2.47 8.65
C THR A 49 7.79 -3.04 7.71
N GLU A 50 8.10 -4.31 7.91
CA GLU A 50 8.96 -5.13 7.07
C GLU A 50 8.11 -6.26 6.47
N LEU A 51 8.27 -6.49 5.16
CA LEU A 51 7.55 -7.52 4.42
C LEU A 51 8.56 -8.46 3.77
N GLN A 52 8.43 -9.77 4.02
CA GLN A 52 9.22 -10.76 3.30
C GLN A 52 8.70 -10.92 1.87
N ILE A 53 9.59 -10.92 0.89
CA ILE A 53 9.26 -11.16 -0.52
C ILE A 53 9.27 -12.68 -0.77
N ASP A 54 8.17 -13.35 -0.47
CA ASP A 54 8.03 -14.80 -0.58
C ASP A 54 7.53 -15.27 -1.96
N LYS A 55 6.79 -14.41 -2.66
CA LYS A 55 6.16 -14.68 -3.96
C LYS A 55 6.14 -13.47 -4.88
N ARG A 56 5.93 -13.73 -6.17
CA ARG A 56 5.67 -12.72 -7.18
C ARG A 56 4.36 -11.97 -6.87
N VAL A 57 4.38 -10.65 -7.04
CA VAL A 57 3.22 -9.77 -6.87
C VAL A 57 2.92 -9.03 -8.18
N SER A 58 2.00 -9.57 -8.98
CA SER A 58 1.69 -9.06 -10.33
C SER A 58 0.47 -8.14 -10.40
N ASP A 59 -0.31 -8.06 -9.31
CA ASP A 59 -1.55 -7.28 -9.22
C ASP A 59 -1.35 -5.84 -8.74
N GLY A 60 -0.12 -5.49 -8.35
CA GLY A 60 0.25 -4.14 -7.94
C GLY A 60 -0.27 -3.75 -6.56
N LYS A 61 -0.62 -4.73 -5.71
CA LYS A 61 -1.15 -4.46 -4.37
C LYS A 61 -0.13 -4.78 -3.29
N ILE A 62 -0.02 -3.88 -2.31
CA ILE A 62 0.81 -4.05 -1.12
C ILE A 62 -0.09 -4.00 0.11
N TYR A 63 0.05 -4.98 0.99
CA TYR A 63 -0.68 -5.07 2.24
C TYR A 63 0.20 -4.59 3.39
N ILE A 64 -0.21 -3.52 4.06
CA ILE A 64 0.46 -2.94 5.24
C ILE A 64 -0.33 -3.37 6.48
N PRO A 65 0.16 -4.34 7.29
CA PRO A 65 -0.62 -4.95 8.36
C PRO A 65 -1.06 -3.95 9.45
N SER A 66 -0.16 -3.07 9.89
CA SER A 66 -0.42 -2.02 10.87
C SER A 66 0.69 -0.95 10.82
N GLY A 67 0.62 0.06 11.70
CA GLY A 67 1.64 1.09 11.92
C GLY A 67 1.33 2.46 11.33
N LEU A 68 0.24 2.61 10.56
CA LEU A 68 -0.22 3.89 10.04
C LEU A 68 -1.02 4.64 11.10
N THR A 69 -0.75 5.94 11.25
CA THR A 69 -1.49 6.83 12.14
C THR A 69 -2.73 7.38 11.44
N ALA A 70 -3.67 7.93 12.22
CA ALA A 70 -4.82 8.63 11.65
C ALA A 70 -4.40 9.78 10.72
N ALA A 71 -3.31 10.49 11.06
CA ALA A 71 -2.78 11.57 10.23
C ALA A 71 -2.28 11.07 8.87
N ASP A 72 -1.59 9.93 8.83
CA ASP A 72 -1.15 9.32 7.56
C ASP A 72 -2.36 8.98 6.69
N ILE A 73 -3.40 8.35 7.27
CA ILE A 73 -4.63 8.00 6.55
C ILE A 73 -5.32 9.25 6.01
N ASP A 74 -5.39 10.33 6.78
CA ASP A 74 -6.03 11.56 6.34
C ASP A 74 -5.22 12.30 5.26
N LEU A 75 -3.88 12.18 5.25
CA LEU A 75 -3.05 12.62 4.14
C LEU A 75 -3.30 11.76 2.88
N MET A 76 -3.32 10.43 3.03
CA MET A 76 -3.61 9.53 1.91
C MET A 76 -4.96 9.81 1.26
N LYS A 77 -6.01 10.12 2.04
CA LYS A 77 -7.34 10.49 1.52
C LYS A 77 -7.33 11.75 0.65
N LYS A 78 -6.40 12.68 0.87
CA LYS A 78 -6.33 13.92 0.09
C LYS A 78 -5.83 13.67 -1.33
N ASP A 79 -4.85 12.79 -1.47
CA ASP A 79 -4.14 12.59 -2.73
C ASP A 79 -4.56 11.31 -3.48
N TRP A 80 -5.03 10.29 -2.76
CA TRP A 80 -5.28 8.95 -3.31
C TRP A 80 -6.76 8.60 -3.30
N ARG A 81 -7.18 7.77 -4.26
CA ARG A 81 -8.57 7.30 -4.36
C ARG A 81 -8.84 6.17 -3.37
N LEU A 82 -10.08 6.00 -2.92
CA LEU A 82 -10.45 4.78 -2.20
C LEU A 82 -10.64 3.62 -3.17
N ILE A 83 -10.14 2.43 -2.82
CA ILE A 83 -10.37 1.21 -3.60
C ILE A 83 -11.87 0.90 -3.60
N GLY A 84 -12.44 0.71 -4.79
CA GLY A 84 -13.87 0.42 -4.97
C GLY A 84 -14.73 1.65 -5.25
N GLU A 85 -14.22 2.87 -5.08
CA GLU A 85 -14.92 4.08 -5.52
C GLU A 85 -14.78 4.24 -7.04
N ARG A 86 -15.84 3.91 -7.80
CA ARG A 86 -16.00 4.44 -9.15
C ARG A 86 -16.38 5.91 -9.01
N LYS A 87 -15.48 6.81 -9.40
CA LYS A 87 -15.80 8.24 -9.51
C LYS A 87 -17.04 8.38 -10.41
N HIS A 88 -18.17 8.79 -9.85
CA HIS A 88 -19.37 9.09 -10.62
C HIS A 88 -18.99 10.24 -11.57
N GLN A 89 -18.80 9.94 -12.85
CA GLN A 89 -18.72 10.97 -13.86
C GLN A 89 -20.13 11.52 -14.03
N SER A 90 -20.46 12.57 -13.29
CA SER A 90 -21.60 13.42 -13.63
C SER A 90 -21.35 13.97 -15.03
N ARG A 91 -22.20 13.53 -15.96
CA ARG A 91 -22.36 14.13 -17.29
C ARG A 91 -22.99 15.51 -17.17
#